data_AF-A0A9D9QQW0-F1
#
_entry.id   AF-A0A9D9QQW0-F1
#
_cell.length_a   1.000
_cell.length_b   1.000
_cell.length_c   1.000
_cell.angle_alpha   90.00
_cell.angle_beta   90.00
_cell.angle_gamma   90.00
#
_symmetry.space_group_name_H-M   'P 1'
#
loop_
_entity.id
_entity.type
_entity.pdbx_description
1 polymer ?
#
loop_
_entity_poly.entity_id
_entity_poly.type
_entity_poly.pdbx_seq_one_letter_code
_entity_poly.pdbx_strand_id
1 'polypeptide(L)'
;MPETWLSSNGATSPDASGISKRTGYASLAYLKRFPFEQLKVDQSFIRDLESDPDHAAIVHAIIGMGRTLRLQGVAEGVERSSQHQFLASHGCALFQGYLFGRPMPIGELEHWLATGPASNPPFPGTRDLF
;
A
#
# COMPACT_ATOMS: atom_id res chain seq x y z
N MET A 1 21.11 23.50 16.15
CA MET A 1 20.99 24.69 15.27
C MET A 1 21.61 24.31 13.91
N PRO A 2 21.03 24.73 12.78
CA PRO A 2 20.83 23.87 11.59
C PRO A 2 21.67 24.25 10.36
N GLU A 3 21.92 23.28 9.46
CA GLU A 3 22.52 23.52 8.14
C GLU A 3 21.46 23.41 7.01
N THR A 4 20.96 24.59 6.64
CA THR A 4 20.81 25.11 5.27
C THR A 4 20.49 24.14 4.12
N TRP A 5 19.22 24.12 3.71
CA TRP A 5 18.83 23.87 2.31
C TRP A 5 17.76 24.87 1.88
N LEU A 6 18.17 26.05 1.43
CA LEU A 6 17.34 27.01 0.68
C LEU A 6 18.23 27.93 -0.17
N SER A 7 18.48 27.51 -1.41
CA SER A 7 18.60 28.32 -2.65
C SER A 7 19.15 27.37 -3.73
N SER A 8 18.61 27.25 -4.95
CA SER A 8 18.04 28.27 -5.81
C SER A 8 17.28 27.65 -7.01
N ASN A 9 16.24 28.39 -7.43
CA ASN A 9 15.67 28.56 -8.78
C ASN A 9 14.93 27.44 -9.54
N GLY A 10 13.67 27.73 -9.87
CA GLY A 10 13.21 27.66 -11.27
C GLY A 10 11.89 26.93 -11.54
N ALA A 11 10.88 27.72 -11.93
CA ALA A 11 9.66 27.33 -12.66
C ALA A 11 8.56 26.53 -11.93
N THR A 12 7.45 27.23 -11.70
CA THR A 12 6.13 26.65 -11.43
C THR A 12 5.57 25.94 -12.65
N SER A 13 5.33 24.62 -12.57
CA SER A 13 4.36 23.90 -13.40
C SER A 13 3.34 23.20 -12.47
N PRO A 14 2.03 23.46 -12.58
CA PRO A 14 1.02 22.71 -11.85
C PRO A 14 0.66 21.47 -12.65
N ASP A 15 1.56 20.48 -12.60
CA ASP A 15 1.32 19.09 -12.98
C ASP A 15 1.61 18.27 -11.72
N ALA A 16 0.56 18.02 -10.95
CA ALA A 16 0.60 17.14 -9.81
C ALA A 16 0.18 15.73 -10.27
N SER A 17 1.07 15.01 -10.94
CA SER A 17 0.90 13.58 -11.25
C SER A 17 1.89 12.66 -10.51
N GLY A 18 2.62 13.20 -9.52
CA GLY A 18 3.59 12.43 -8.74
C GLY A 18 3.20 12.32 -7.27
N ILE A 19 2.40 11.32 -6.88
CA ILE A 19 2.42 10.85 -5.48
C ILE A 19 3.77 10.16 -5.30
N SER A 20 4.79 10.91 -4.89
CA SER A 20 6.09 10.34 -4.55
C SER A 20 5.90 9.32 -3.42
N LYS A 21 6.19 8.05 -3.70
CA LYS A 21 6.37 7.03 -2.66
C LYS A 21 7.45 7.50 -1.71
N ARG A 22 7.04 8.01 -0.55
CA ARG A 22 7.96 8.49 0.47
C ARG A 22 8.49 7.29 1.25
N THR A 23 9.72 6.88 0.98
CA THR A 23 10.45 5.98 1.87
C THR A 23 10.90 6.78 3.09
N GLY A 24 10.38 6.43 4.27
CA GLY A 24 10.83 6.96 5.56
C GLY A 24 11.51 5.86 6.36
N TYR A 25 12.64 6.18 7.00
CA TYR A 25 13.25 5.29 7.98
C TYR A 25 12.64 5.56 9.34
N ALA A 26 12.06 4.53 9.96
CA ALA A 26 11.58 4.60 11.33
C ALA A 26 12.33 3.56 12.18
N SER A 27 12.83 3.98 13.35
CA SER A 27 13.36 3.02 14.32
C SER A 27 12.20 2.32 15.05
N LEU A 28 12.42 1.07 15.46
CA LEU A 28 11.46 0.34 16.30
C LEU A 28 11.12 1.10 17.59
N ALA A 29 12.09 1.82 18.15
CA ALA A 29 11.89 2.66 19.33
C ALA A 29 10.92 3.83 19.05
N TYR A 30 10.90 4.35 17.83
CA TYR A 30 9.97 5.39 17.41
C TYR A 30 8.56 4.83 17.19
N LEU A 31 8.43 3.68 16.54
CA LEU A 31 7.14 2.99 16.36
C LEU A 31 6.44 2.68 17.68
N LYS A 32 7.21 2.36 18.74
CA LYS A 32 6.66 2.11 20.09
C LYS A 32 6.21 3.38 20.83
N ARG A 33 6.79 4.54 20.51
CA ARG A 33 6.58 5.80 21.27
C ARG A 33 5.39 6.62 20.79
N PHE A 34 5.03 6.48 19.53
CA PHE A 34 3.94 7.23 18.94
C PHE A 34 2.70 6.34 18.80
N PRO A 35 1.48 6.92 18.93
CA PRO A 35 0.23 6.18 18.83
C PRO A 35 -0.10 5.90 17.37
N PHE A 36 0.78 5.17 16.67
CA PHE A 36 0.46 4.67 15.35
C PHE A 36 -0.61 3.60 15.47
N GLU A 37 -1.56 3.61 14.54
CA GLU A 37 -2.60 2.58 14.46
C GLU A 37 -2.27 1.53 13.39
N GLN A 38 -1.48 1.91 12.38
CA GLN A 38 -1.26 1.13 11.18
C GLN A 38 0.21 1.04 10.80
N LEU A 39 0.60 -0.12 10.27
CA LEU A 39 1.89 -0.38 9.65
C LEU A 39 1.65 -0.81 8.19
N LYS A 40 2.16 -0.01 7.25
CA LYS A 40 1.97 -0.26 5.81
C LYS A 40 3.14 -1.05 5.24
N VAL A 41 2.83 -2.09 4.47
CA VAL A 41 3.79 -2.85 3.65
C VAL A 41 3.69 -2.34 2.22
N ASP A 42 4.71 -1.63 1.76
CA ASP A 42 4.73 -1.01 0.43
C ASP A 42 4.66 -2.05 -0.69
N GLN A 43 3.99 -1.71 -1.80
CA GLN A 43 3.81 -2.58 -2.97
C GLN A 43 5.12 -3.14 -3.56
N SER A 44 6.27 -2.50 -3.37
CA SER A 44 7.54 -3.04 -3.86
C SER A 44 7.87 -4.38 -3.21
N PHE A 45 7.46 -4.59 -1.96
CA PHE A 45 7.61 -5.88 -1.29
C PHE A 45 6.55 -6.89 -1.71
N ILE A 46 5.36 -6.42 -2.09
CA ILE A 46 4.23 -7.29 -2.48
C ILE A 46 4.37 -7.79 -3.93
N ARG A 47 4.90 -6.96 -4.83
CA ARG A 47 5.04 -7.28 -6.26
C ARG A 47 5.83 -8.57 -6.49
N ASP A 48 6.91 -8.74 -5.75
CA ASP A 48 7.90 -9.81 -5.94
C ASP A 48 7.74 -10.97 -4.92
N LEU A 49 6.63 -10.95 -4.15
CA LEU A 49 6.31 -11.89 -3.07
C LEU A 49 6.28 -13.37 -3.49
N GLU A 50 5.87 -13.65 -4.73
CA GLU A 50 5.68 -15.02 -5.23
C GLU A 50 6.95 -15.59 -5.89
N SER A 51 7.83 -14.71 -6.36
CA SER A 51 9.04 -15.07 -7.12
C SER A 51 10.32 -15.06 -6.30
N ASP A 52 10.31 -14.37 -5.15
CA ASP A 52 11.50 -14.19 -4.31
C ASP A 52 11.23 -14.57 -2.84
N PRO A 53 11.83 -15.66 -2.33
CA PRO A 53 11.65 -16.09 -0.94
C PRO A 53 12.19 -15.08 0.08
N ASP A 54 13.18 -14.24 -0.28
CA ASP A 54 13.69 -13.20 0.61
C ASP A 54 12.65 -12.09 0.80
N HIS A 55 11.93 -11.72 -0.27
CA HIS A 55 10.81 -10.78 -0.19
C HIS A 55 9.68 -11.34 0.69
N ALA A 56 9.33 -12.61 0.51
CA ALA A 56 8.34 -13.29 1.35
C ALA A 56 8.74 -13.29 2.84
N ALA A 57 10.01 -13.56 3.14
CA ALA A 57 10.54 -13.53 4.50
C ALA A 57 10.49 -12.12 5.13
N ILE A 58 10.85 -11.09 4.36
CA ILE A 58 10.78 -9.69 4.81
C ILE A 58 9.32 -9.29 5.10
N VAL A 59 8.40 -9.59 4.19
CA VAL A 59 6.97 -9.29 4.37
C VAL A 59 6.42 -9.99 5.61
N HIS A 60 6.75 -11.28 5.79
CA HIS A 60 6.36 -12.02 6.99
C HIS A 60 6.90 -11.37 8.28
N ALA A 61 8.17 -10.96 8.29
CA ALA A 61 8.77 -10.28 9.44
C ALA A 61 8.08 -8.94 9.76
N ILE A 62 7.75 -8.14 8.74
CA ILE A 62 7.05 -6.86 8.90
C ILE A 62 5.65 -7.09 9.49
N ILE A 63 4.90 -8.08 8.98
CA ILE A 63 3.56 -8.43 9.51
C ILE A 63 3.67 -8.90 10.97
N GLY A 64 4.63 -9.77 11.28
CA GLY A 64 4.86 -10.24 12.65
C GLY A 64 5.22 -9.10 13.62
N MET A 65 6.00 -8.13 13.15
CA MET A 65 6.32 -6.92 13.91
C MET A 65 5.07 -6.07 14.18
N GLY A 66 4.24 -5.81 13.17
CA GLY A 66 2.98 -5.09 13.33
C GLY A 66 2.09 -5.72 14.40
N ARG A 67 1.92 -7.05 14.34
CA ARG A 67 1.18 -7.81 15.35
C ARG A 67 1.75 -7.65 16.76
N THR A 68 3.08 -7.74 16.90
CA THR A 68 3.78 -7.60 18.18
C THR A 68 3.59 -6.21 18.79
N LEU A 69 3.59 -5.18 17.94
CA LEU A 69 3.39 -3.78 18.34
C LEU A 69 1.91 -3.38 18.43
N ARG A 70 0.98 -4.32 18.17
CA ARG A 70 -0.47 -4.07 18.12
C ARG A 70 -0.87 -3.02 17.06
N LEU A 71 -0.12 -2.95 15.97
CA LEU A 71 -0.41 -2.14 14.80
C LEU A 71 -1.19 -2.99 13.79
N GLN A 72 -2.19 -2.38 13.15
CA GLN A 72 -2.89 -3.01 12.03
C GLN A 72 -2.00 -3.02 10.79
N GLY A 73 -1.66 -4.21 10.30
CA GLY A 73 -0.91 -4.36 9.06
C GLY A 73 -1.78 -4.07 7.85
N VAL A 74 -1.33 -3.16 6.98
CA VAL A 74 -1.96 -2.84 5.68
C VAL A 74 -1.01 -3.20 4.56
N ALA A 75 -1.37 -4.12 3.68
CA ALA A 75 -0.57 -4.43 2.50
C ALA A 75 -1.02 -3.63 1.29
N GLU A 76 -0.09 -2.92 0.63
CA GLU A 76 -0.35 -2.12 -0.55
C GLU A 76 0.07 -2.84 -1.85
N GLY A 77 -0.64 -2.58 -2.94
CA GLY A 77 -0.36 -3.17 -4.25
C GLY A 77 -0.69 -4.66 -4.35
N VAL A 78 -1.74 -5.11 -3.67
CA VAL A 78 -2.26 -6.48 -3.84
C VAL A 78 -3.03 -6.57 -5.16
N GLU A 79 -2.49 -7.33 -6.09
CA GLU A 79 -3.03 -7.45 -7.46
C GLU A 79 -3.54 -8.87 -7.77
N ARG A 80 -3.10 -9.89 -7.02
CA ARG A 80 -3.45 -11.29 -7.25
C ARG A 80 -4.01 -11.97 -6.01
N SER A 81 -4.91 -12.92 -6.23
CA SER A 81 -5.53 -13.72 -5.17
C SER A 81 -4.51 -14.51 -4.34
N SER A 82 -3.42 -14.97 -4.97
CA SER A 82 -2.30 -15.65 -4.32
C SER A 82 -1.55 -14.75 -3.33
N GLN A 83 -1.26 -13.49 -3.72
CA GLN A 83 -0.67 -12.49 -2.82
C GLN A 83 -1.58 -12.22 -1.63
N HIS A 84 -2.89 -12.02 -1.88
CA HIS A 84 -3.86 -11.83 -0.81
C HIS A 84 -3.91 -13.03 0.14
N GLN A 85 -3.96 -14.25 -0.39
CA GLN A 85 -4.00 -15.48 0.41
C GLN A 85 -2.74 -15.64 1.27
N PHE A 86 -1.56 -15.36 0.71
CA PHE A 86 -0.31 -15.34 1.48
C PHE A 86 -0.38 -14.30 2.60
N LEU A 87 -0.75 -13.07 2.30
CA LEU A 87 -0.76 -12.00 3.31
C LEU A 87 -1.78 -12.27 4.42
N ALA A 88 -2.97 -12.75 4.06
CA ALA A 88 -4.02 -13.13 4.99
C ALA A 88 -3.60 -14.30 5.90
N SER A 89 -2.96 -15.33 5.35
CA SER A 89 -2.51 -16.49 6.13
C SER A 89 -1.41 -16.13 7.15
N HIS A 90 -0.65 -15.07 6.89
CA HIS A 90 0.36 -14.54 7.82
C HIS A 90 -0.20 -13.50 8.81
N GLY A 91 -1.49 -13.17 8.72
CA GLY A 91 -2.21 -12.32 9.67
C GLY A 91 -2.23 -10.83 9.30
N CYS A 92 -2.03 -10.47 8.03
CA CYS A 92 -2.40 -9.15 7.51
C CYS A 92 -3.93 -9.06 7.42
N ALA A 93 -4.50 -7.94 7.89
CA ALA A 93 -5.96 -7.79 7.99
C ALA A 93 -6.53 -6.77 6.99
N LEU A 94 -5.70 -5.86 6.49
CA LEU A 94 -6.13 -4.77 5.62
C LEU A 94 -5.32 -4.81 4.31
N PHE A 95 -6.00 -4.57 3.20
CA PHE A 95 -5.42 -4.70 1.87
C PHE A 95 -5.83 -3.51 1.00
N GLN A 96 -4.90 -3.07 0.17
CA GLN A 96 -5.12 -2.09 -0.89
C GLN A 96 -4.45 -2.58 -2.15
N GLY A 97 -5.14 -2.55 -3.27
CA GLY A 97 -4.56 -2.87 -4.58
C GLY A 97 -5.61 -3.18 -5.63
N TYR A 98 -5.15 -3.41 -6.85
CA TYR A 98 -6.04 -3.58 -8.02
C TYR A 98 -6.89 -4.84 -7.98
N LEU A 99 -6.57 -5.79 -7.10
CA LEU A 99 -7.46 -6.92 -6.79
C LEU A 99 -8.80 -6.44 -6.20
N PHE A 100 -8.80 -5.33 -5.46
CA PHE A 100 -9.97 -4.79 -4.75
C PHE A 100 -10.57 -3.58 -5.46
N GLY A 101 -9.74 -2.77 -6.11
CA GLY A 101 -10.17 -1.59 -6.85
C GLY A 101 -8.98 -0.74 -7.31
N ARG A 102 -9.17 -0.03 -8.43
CA ARG A 102 -8.18 0.96 -8.90
C ARG A 102 -8.56 2.34 -8.36
N PRO A 103 -7.59 3.28 -8.22
CA PRO A 103 -7.89 4.69 -8.03
C PRO A 103 -8.87 5.15 -9.12
N MET A 104 -9.92 5.83 -8.70
CA MET A 104 -10.98 6.31 -9.59
C MET A 104 -11.45 7.72 -9.14
N PRO A 105 -12.03 8.52 -10.05
CA PRO A 105 -12.66 9.78 -9.70
C PRO A 105 -13.78 9.61 -8.65
N ILE A 106 -14.03 10.66 -7.87
CA ILE A 106 -15.02 10.61 -6.78
C ILE A 106 -16.43 10.18 -7.24
N GLY A 107 -16.88 10.64 -8.41
CA GLY A 107 -18.20 10.24 -8.93
C GLY A 107 -18.31 8.76 -9.30
N GLU A 108 -17.21 8.16 -9.76
CA GLU A 108 -17.15 6.71 -10.02
C GLU A 108 -17.12 5.92 -8.70
N LEU A 109 -16.41 6.43 -7.70
CA LEU A 109 -16.36 5.84 -6.36
C LEU A 109 -17.74 5.82 -5.71
N GLU A 110 -18.46 6.94 -5.75
CA GLU A 110 -19.82 7.04 -5.20
C GLU A 110 -20.76 6.03 -5.84
N HIS A 111 -20.69 5.88 -7.17
CA HIS A 111 -21.47 4.89 -7.89
C HIS A 111 -21.12 3.46 -7.46
N TRP A 112 -19.82 3.13 -7.41
CA TRP A 112 -19.33 1.81 -7.00
C TRP A 112 -19.70 1.44 -5.56
N LEU A 113 -19.65 2.40 -4.64
CA LEU A 113 -20.09 2.22 -3.25
C LEU A 113 -21.60 1.95 -3.15
N ALA A 114 -22.41 2.61 -3.99
CA ALA A 114 -23.86 2.46 -3.98
C ALA A 114 -24.34 1.13 -4.59
N THR A 115 -23.68 0.63 -5.65
CA THR A 115 -24.02 -0.64 -6.31
C THR A 115 -23.35 -1.85 -5.66
N GLY A 116 -22.41 -1.61 -4.75
CA GLY A 116 -21.65 -2.60 -4.01
C GLY A 116 -20.46 -3.16 -4.80
N PRO A 117 -19.40 -3.61 -4.11
CA PRO A 117 -18.16 -4.09 -4.74
C PRO A 117 -18.33 -5.36 -5.59
N ALA A 118 -19.46 -6.06 -5.47
CA ALA A 118 -19.82 -7.22 -6.29
C ALA A 118 -20.48 -6.84 -7.63
N SER A 119 -20.93 -5.59 -7.78
CA SER A 119 -21.25 -5.06 -9.10
C SER A 119 -19.94 -4.92 -9.87
N ASN A 120 -19.95 -5.33 -11.14
CA ASN A 120 -18.77 -5.36 -12.03
C ASN A 120 -17.89 -4.12 -11.76
N PRO A 121 -16.57 -4.27 -11.51
CA PRO A 121 -15.73 -3.10 -11.27
C PRO A 121 -15.95 -2.12 -12.43
N PRO A 122 -15.92 -0.80 -12.19
CA PRO A 122 -16.28 0.22 -13.18
C PRO A 122 -15.37 0.23 -14.42
N PHE A 123 -14.43 -0.70 -14.53
CA PHE A 123 -13.41 -0.79 -15.56
C PHE A 123 -13.78 -1.81 -16.64
N PRO A 124 -14.13 -1.38 -17.87
CA PRO A 124 -14.18 -2.27 -19.02
C PRO A 124 -12.74 -2.66 -19.38
N GLY A 125 -12.28 -3.86 -18.97
CA GLY A 125 -10.97 -4.36 -19.39
C GLY A 125 -10.36 -5.49 -18.55
N THR A 126 -10.96 -5.91 -17.44
CA THR A 126 -10.36 -6.95 -16.58
C THR A 126 -10.71 -8.39 -16.99
N ARG A 127 -11.42 -8.60 -18.12
CA ARG A 127 -11.75 -9.95 -18.60
C ARG A 127 -10.72 -10.56 -19.56
N ASP A 128 -9.76 -9.77 -20.08
CA ASP A 128 -8.87 -10.21 -21.18
C ASP A 128 -7.37 -10.24 -20.81
N LEU A 129 -7.01 -10.33 -19.52
CA LEU A 129 -5.61 -10.44 -19.09
C LEU A 129 -5.30 -11.65 -18.18
N PHE A 130 -6.08 -12.73 -18.30
CA PHE A 130 -5.72 -14.06 -17.81
C PHE A 130 -5.99 -15.11 -18.88
#